data_AF-A0A9J9B7E0-F1
#
_entry.id   AF-A0A9J9B7E0-F1
#
_cell.length_a   1.000
_cell.length_b   1.000
_cell.length_c   1.000
_cell.angle_alpha   90.00
_cell.angle_beta   90.00
_cell.angle_gamma   90.00
#
_symmetry.space_group_name_H-M   'P 1'
#
loop_
_entity.id
_entity.type
_entity.pdbx_description
1 polymer ?
#
loop_
_entity_poly.entity_id
_entity_poly.type
_entity_poly.pdbx_seq_one_letter_code
_entity_poly.pdbx_strand_id
1 'polypeptide(L)'
;MSVIHHKSIMLVLYTEYQMGNTIAVVKRSTLCLLISGVYSGVLSAQNHALNADSGAPTTCPAAFHGIDIPTDASACLLFADALPASLTYHSKQTPNDLLAFFRQHIDGPISQKLSQNRILIRLQNDHKIIVISPDGAGSQVDILINSK
;
A
#
# COMPACT_ATOMS: atom_id res chain seq x y z
N MET A 1 36.84 22.79 -0.16
CA MET A 1 35.60 23.38 -0.69
C MET A 1 34.52 22.31 -0.77
N SER A 2 33.40 22.59 -0.08
CA SER A 2 31.98 22.15 -0.24
C SER A 2 31.70 20.79 -0.89
N VAL A 3 31.12 19.77 -0.23
CA VAL A 3 29.84 19.61 0.52
C VAL A 3 28.59 19.81 -0.34
N ILE A 4 27.76 18.75 -0.44
CA ILE A 4 26.29 18.60 -0.23
C ILE A 4 25.94 17.13 -0.61
N HIS A 5 25.76 16.17 0.30
CA HIS A 5 24.59 15.81 1.13
C HIS A 5 23.25 15.61 0.40
N HIS A 6 22.77 14.36 0.28
CA HIS A 6 21.47 13.93 0.84
C HIS A 6 21.28 12.40 0.80
N LYS A 7 21.57 11.76 1.94
CA LYS A 7 20.80 10.60 2.43
C LYS A 7 19.39 11.09 2.78
N SER A 8 18.44 10.14 2.81
CA SER A 8 17.11 10.22 3.46
C SER A 8 15.90 10.35 2.53
N ILE A 9 15.54 9.25 1.87
CA ILE A 9 14.17 9.00 1.42
C ILE A 9 13.88 7.51 1.61
N MET A 10 13.61 7.09 2.85
CA MET A 10 12.68 5.99 3.14
C MET A 10 12.46 5.90 4.66
N LEU A 11 12.11 7.04 5.28
CA LEU A 11 11.70 7.11 6.68
C LEU A 11 10.40 7.92 6.75
N VAL A 12 9.42 7.51 5.95
CA VAL A 12 8.06 8.06 5.98
C VAL A 12 7.08 6.88 5.91
N LEU A 13 7.16 5.99 6.89
CA LEU A 13 6.08 5.07 7.28
C LEU A 13 6.16 4.83 8.79
N TYR A 14 6.25 5.91 9.56
CA TYR A 14 5.98 5.92 10.99
C TYR A 14 5.38 7.29 11.34
N THR A 15 4.08 7.43 11.11
CA THR A 15 3.28 8.48 11.73
C THR A 15 1.89 7.94 12.02
N GLU A 16 1.80 7.37 13.22
CA GLU A 16 0.72 7.57 14.21
C GLU A 16 -0.72 7.25 13.79
N TYR A 17 -1.05 5.98 14.00
CA TYR A 17 -2.31 5.52 14.55
C TYR A 17 -2.47 6.09 15.97
N GLN A 18 -3.47 6.94 16.22
CA GLN A 18 -4.39 6.87 17.37
C GLN A 18 -5.43 8.00 17.26
N MET A 19 -6.67 7.60 16.97
CA MET A 19 -7.84 8.46 17.09
C MET A 19 -8.08 8.77 18.56
N GLY A 20 -8.04 10.06 18.91
CA GLY A 20 -8.25 10.55 20.26
C GLY A 20 -9.67 10.28 20.75
N ASN A 21 -9.77 9.69 21.94
CA ASN A 21 -11.01 9.69 22.71
C ASN A 21 -10.68 9.77 24.21
N THR A 22 -10.45 10.98 24.70
CA THR A 22 -10.52 11.31 26.13
C THR A 22 -10.95 12.76 26.27
N ILE A 23 -12.23 12.96 26.58
CA ILE A 23 -12.80 14.23 26.98
C ILE A 23 -12.32 14.51 28.41
N ALA A 24 -11.28 15.33 28.55
CA ALA A 24 -10.90 15.89 29.85
C ALA A 24 -11.46 17.31 29.96
N VAL A 25 -12.55 17.43 30.72
CA VAL A 25 -13.10 18.71 31.18
C VAL A 25 -12.11 19.35 32.15
N VAL A 26 -11.45 20.43 31.73
CA VAL A 26 -10.79 21.36 32.66
C VAL A 26 -11.41 22.74 32.49
N LYS A 27 -12.16 23.12 33.52
CA LYS A 27 -12.84 24.39 33.74
C LYS A 27 -11.88 25.32 34.46
N ARG A 28 -11.64 26.52 33.90
CA ARG A 28 -11.12 27.79 34.49
C ARG A 28 -10.16 28.45 33.48
N SER A 29 -10.07 29.75 33.29
CA SER A 29 -10.81 30.92 33.76
C SER A 29 -10.29 32.11 32.93
N THR A 30 -11.20 32.96 32.47
CA THR A 30 -11.03 34.40 32.19
C THR A 30 -9.95 34.88 31.20
N LEU A 31 -10.44 35.37 30.04
CA LEU A 31 -10.17 36.69 29.47
C LEU A 31 -8.72 37.05 29.06
N CYS A 32 -8.44 37.01 27.76
CA CYS A 32 -7.48 37.90 27.12
C CYS A 32 -7.91 38.28 25.67
N LEU A 33 -8.34 39.53 25.56
CA LEU A 33 -8.28 40.48 24.45
C LEU A 33 -7.79 40.04 23.05
N LEU A 34 -8.71 40.17 22.09
CA LEU A 34 -8.60 40.78 20.75
C LEU A 34 -7.19 40.99 20.17
N ILE A 35 -6.81 40.16 19.18
CA ILE A 35 -5.87 40.55 18.13
C ILE A 35 -6.27 39.89 16.78
N SER A 36 -6.76 40.74 15.88
CA SER A 36 -6.48 40.84 14.44
C SER A 36 -6.36 39.59 13.55
N GLY A 37 -7.13 39.61 12.45
CA GLY A 37 -6.70 39.08 11.16
C GLY A 37 -7.45 37.86 10.67
N VAL A 38 -8.67 38.04 10.16
CA VAL A 38 -9.30 37.01 9.31
C VAL A 38 -8.65 37.05 7.93
N TYR A 39 -7.55 36.33 7.75
CA TYR A 39 -7.11 35.93 6.41
C TYR A 39 -8.02 34.79 5.97
N SER A 40 -9.09 35.12 5.23
CA SER A 40 -9.89 34.13 4.51
C SER A 40 -9.07 33.60 3.34
N GLY A 41 -8.18 32.64 3.61
CA GLY A 41 -7.60 31.80 2.57
C GLY A 41 -8.67 30.86 2.05
N VAL A 42 -9.28 31.16 0.91
CA VAL A 42 -10.11 30.19 0.20
C VAL A 42 -9.17 29.11 -0.34
N LEU A 43 -9.05 27.98 0.36
CA LEU A 43 -8.48 26.77 -0.22
C LEU A 43 -9.45 26.30 -1.32
N SER A 44 -9.15 26.64 -2.56
CA SER A 44 -9.73 25.96 -3.72
C SER A 44 -9.11 24.56 -3.77
N ALA A 45 -9.78 23.58 -3.18
CA ALA A 45 -9.51 22.18 -3.49
C ALA A 45 -9.96 21.95 -4.95
N GLN A 46 -9.02 22.03 -5.89
CA GLN A 46 -9.25 21.53 -7.23
C GLN A 46 -9.37 20.01 -7.11
N ASN A 47 -10.60 19.52 -6.99
CA ASN A 47 -10.93 18.13 -7.27
C ASN A 47 -10.68 17.90 -8.76
N HIS A 48 -9.42 17.66 -9.13
CA HIS A 48 -9.16 16.89 -10.33
C HIS A 48 -9.74 15.51 -10.05
N ALA A 49 -11.01 15.33 -10.42
CA ALA A 49 -11.58 14.02 -10.60
C ALA A 49 -10.63 13.31 -11.56
N LEU A 50 -9.78 12.45 -11.01
CA LEU A 50 -9.17 11.39 -11.78
C LEU A 50 -10.36 10.70 -12.43
N ASN A 51 -10.45 10.76 -13.75
CA ASN A 51 -11.23 9.81 -14.52
C ASN A 51 -10.56 8.45 -14.29
N ALA A 52 -10.73 7.90 -13.09
CA ALA A 52 -10.66 6.48 -12.86
C ALA A 52 -11.85 5.96 -13.64
N ASP A 53 -11.58 5.45 -14.84
CA ASP A 53 -12.46 4.49 -15.48
C ASP A 53 -12.74 3.42 -14.42
N SER A 54 -13.88 3.60 -13.73
CA SER A 54 -14.20 2.92 -12.48
C SER A 54 -14.79 1.55 -12.79
N GLY A 55 -14.25 0.90 -13.82
CA GLY A 55 -14.41 -0.52 -14.05
C GLY A 55 -13.37 -1.27 -13.22
N ALA A 56 -13.37 -1.09 -11.89
CA ALA A 56 -12.71 -2.09 -11.05
C ALA A 56 -13.28 -3.44 -11.46
N PRO A 57 -12.46 -4.38 -11.94
CA PRO A 57 -12.98 -5.63 -12.48
C PRO A 57 -13.82 -6.29 -11.39
N THR A 58 -15.07 -6.61 -11.71
CA THR A 58 -16.03 -7.23 -10.76
C THR A 58 -15.53 -8.56 -10.22
N THR A 59 -14.48 -9.12 -10.84
CA THR A 59 -13.81 -10.35 -10.45
C THR A 59 -12.30 -10.19 -10.61
N CYS A 60 -11.54 -10.75 -9.67
CA CYS A 60 -10.09 -10.81 -9.76
C CYS A 60 -9.65 -11.67 -10.96
N PRO A 61 -8.57 -11.30 -11.67
CA PRO A 61 -8.04 -12.14 -12.73
C PRO A 61 -7.53 -13.47 -12.14
N ALA A 62 -7.66 -14.57 -12.87
CA ALA A 62 -7.14 -15.87 -12.43
C ALA A 62 -5.60 -15.92 -12.42
N ALA A 63 -4.95 -15.10 -13.25
CA ALA A 63 -3.51 -14.95 -13.31
C ALA A 63 -3.13 -13.52 -13.72
N PHE A 64 -1.97 -13.05 -13.27
CA PHE A 64 -1.42 -11.74 -13.62
C PHE A 64 0.05 -11.88 -14.03
N HIS A 65 0.37 -11.59 -15.30
CA HIS A 65 1.72 -11.76 -15.87
C HIS A 65 2.34 -13.15 -15.59
N GLY A 66 1.52 -14.20 -15.66
CA GLY A 66 1.94 -15.58 -15.39
C GLY A 66 2.21 -15.89 -13.91
N ILE A 67 1.61 -15.12 -12.99
CA ILE A 67 1.50 -15.47 -11.57
C ILE A 67 0.05 -15.82 -11.31
N ASP A 68 -0.22 -17.04 -10.82
CA ASP A 68 -1.56 -17.47 -10.48
C ASP A 68 -2.10 -16.71 -9.26
N ILE A 69 -3.39 -16.40 -9.31
CA ILE A 69 -4.10 -15.69 -8.25
C ILE A 69 -5.05 -16.68 -7.56
N PRO A 70 -5.03 -16.76 -6.21
CA PRO A 70 -5.94 -17.62 -5.47
C PRO A 70 -7.42 -17.35 -5.78
N THR A 71 -8.24 -18.39 -5.77
CA THR A 71 -9.68 -18.27 -6.07
C THR A 71 -10.47 -17.45 -5.04
N ASP A 72 -9.92 -17.26 -3.84
CA ASP A 72 -10.51 -16.43 -2.80
C ASP A 72 -10.12 -14.94 -2.88
N ALA A 73 -9.34 -14.56 -3.91
CA ALA A 73 -8.96 -13.18 -4.13
C ALA A 73 -10.17 -12.26 -4.31
N SER A 74 -10.13 -11.12 -3.64
CA SER A 74 -11.18 -10.10 -3.65
C SER A 74 -10.57 -8.70 -3.58
N ALA A 75 -11.40 -7.67 -3.74
CA ALA A 75 -10.98 -6.27 -3.71
C ALA A 75 -9.78 -5.97 -4.64
N CYS A 76 -9.80 -6.56 -5.84
CA CYS A 76 -8.73 -6.40 -6.82
C CYS A 76 -8.66 -4.98 -7.36
N LEU A 77 -7.46 -4.42 -7.31
CA LEU A 77 -7.13 -3.12 -7.87
C LEU A 77 -5.96 -3.27 -8.84
N LEU A 78 -6.28 -3.20 -10.13
CA LEU A 78 -5.30 -3.16 -11.21
C LEU A 78 -4.85 -1.71 -11.39
N PHE A 79 -3.59 -1.42 -11.05
CA PHE A 79 -3.04 -0.08 -11.23
C PHE A 79 -2.45 0.11 -12.64
N ALA A 80 -1.85 -0.95 -13.19
CA ALA A 80 -1.32 -0.98 -14.55
C ALA A 80 -1.25 -2.42 -15.08
N ASP A 81 -1.73 -2.63 -16.31
CA ASP A 81 -1.63 -3.93 -17.00
C ASP A 81 -0.36 -4.03 -17.88
N ALA A 82 0.02 -2.92 -18.52
CA ALA A 82 1.27 -2.83 -19.28
C ALA A 82 2.47 -2.59 -18.35
N LEU A 83 3.68 -3.00 -18.79
CA LEU A 83 4.90 -2.84 -17.99
C LEU A 83 5.30 -1.36 -17.82
N PRO A 84 5.69 -0.91 -16.61
CA PRO A 84 5.67 -1.67 -15.37
C PRO A 84 4.23 -1.90 -14.89
N ALA A 85 3.91 -3.15 -14.55
CA ALA A 85 2.54 -3.57 -14.26
C ALA A 85 2.38 -3.82 -12.76
N SER A 86 1.19 -3.57 -12.21
CA SER A 86 0.90 -3.89 -10.82
C SER A 86 -0.56 -4.18 -10.53
N LEU A 87 -0.77 -5.15 -9.66
CA LEU A 87 -2.05 -5.62 -9.17
C LEU A 87 -1.98 -5.77 -7.65
N THR A 88 -2.97 -5.23 -6.94
CA THR A 88 -3.18 -5.48 -5.52
C THR A 88 -4.49 -6.21 -5.32
N TYR A 89 -4.53 -7.13 -4.36
CA TYR A 89 -5.77 -7.79 -3.96
C TYR A 89 -5.74 -8.22 -2.49
N HIS A 90 -6.91 -8.55 -1.95
CA HIS A 90 -7.07 -9.17 -0.64
C HIS A 90 -7.33 -10.67 -0.81
N SER A 91 -6.75 -11.51 0.04
CA SER A 91 -7.09 -12.93 0.19
C SER A 91 -7.41 -13.22 1.65
N LYS A 92 -8.33 -14.15 1.89
CA LYS A 92 -8.68 -14.64 3.24
C LYS A 92 -7.60 -15.55 3.83
N GLN A 93 -6.63 -15.97 3.02
CA GLN A 93 -5.54 -16.83 3.43
C GLN A 93 -4.51 -16.08 4.28
N THR A 94 -3.88 -16.81 5.21
CA THR A 94 -2.79 -16.25 6.01
C THR A 94 -1.54 -16.01 5.14
N PRO A 95 -0.58 -15.18 5.57
CA PRO A 95 0.64 -14.97 4.80
C PRO A 95 1.43 -16.26 4.50
N ASN A 96 1.40 -17.23 5.42
CA ASN A 96 2.10 -18.51 5.24
C ASN A 96 1.37 -19.43 4.25
N ASP A 97 0.04 -19.43 4.26
CA ASP A 97 -0.76 -20.21 3.30
C ASP A 97 -0.59 -19.65 1.88
N LEU A 98 -0.58 -18.32 1.73
CA LEU A 98 -0.27 -17.68 0.44
C LEU A 98 1.16 -17.96 -0.02
N LEU A 99 2.13 -17.91 0.89
CA LEU A 99 3.49 -18.29 0.56
C LEU A 99 3.55 -19.74 0.04
N ALA A 100 2.84 -20.67 0.69
CA ALA A 100 2.76 -22.05 0.23
C ALA A 100 2.08 -22.17 -1.14
N PHE A 101 0.97 -21.46 -1.35
CA PHE A 101 0.28 -21.38 -2.64
C PHE A 101 1.23 -20.91 -3.76
N PHE A 102 1.93 -19.79 -3.55
CA PHE A 102 2.86 -19.26 -4.55
C PHE A 102 4.04 -20.20 -4.80
N ARG A 103 4.57 -20.84 -3.76
CA ARG A 103 5.65 -21.83 -3.89
C ARG A 103 5.25 -23.05 -4.73
N GLN A 104 3.97 -23.43 -4.74
CA GLN A 104 3.45 -24.55 -5.52
C GLN A 104 3.20 -24.21 -6.99
N HIS A 105 2.88 -22.95 -7.30
CA HIS A 105 2.50 -22.50 -8.65
C HIS A 105 3.63 -21.77 -9.39
N ILE A 106 4.74 -21.51 -8.71
CA ILE A 106 5.91 -20.86 -9.30
C ILE A 106 7.00 -21.88 -9.57
N ASP A 107 7.34 -22.03 -10.85
CA ASP A 107 8.51 -22.77 -11.26
C ASP A 107 9.80 -21.96 -11.12
N GLY A 108 10.86 -22.62 -10.69
CA GLY A 108 12.21 -22.09 -10.67
C GLY A 108 12.63 -21.42 -9.36
N PRO A 109 13.83 -20.81 -9.34
CA PRO A 109 14.40 -20.24 -8.14
C PRO A 109 13.68 -18.95 -7.75
N ILE A 110 13.34 -18.83 -6.47
CA ILE A 110 12.85 -17.57 -5.89
C ILE A 110 13.65 -17.19 -4.65
N SER A 111 13.82 -15.89 -4.47
CA SER A 111 14.36 -15.33 -3.24
C SER A 111 13.21 -14.89 -2.34
N GLN A 112 13.23 -15.34 -1.08
CA GLN A 112 12.23 -14.97 -0.07
C GLN A 112 12.89 -14.22 1.08
N LYS A 113 12.25 -13.15 1.55
CA LYS A 113 12.69 -12.40 2.72
C LYS A 113 11.49 -11.96 3.56
N LEU A 114 11.59 -12.08 4.87
CA LEU A 114 10.67 -11.42 5.81
C LEU A 114 11.20 -10.02 6.11
N SER A 115 10.37 -9.00 5.94
CA SER A 115 10.72 -7.60 6.21
C SER A 115 9.49 -6.86 6.73
N GLN A 116 9.59 -6.23 7.90
CA GLN A 116 8.48 -5.46 8.49
C GLN A 116 7.17 -6.25 8.54
N ASN A 117 7.24 -7.52 8.95
CA ASN A 117 6.11 -8.45 9.01
C ASN A 117 5.45 -8.78 7.67
N ARG A 118 6.13 -8.50 6.55
CA ARG A 118 5.71 -8.84 5.19
C ARG A 118 6.63 -9.88 4.58
N ILE A 119 6.07 -10.80 3.82
CA ILE A 119 6.84 -11.77 3.05
C ILE A 119 7.07 -11.15 1.67
N LEU A 120 8.32 -10.96 1.28
CA LEU A 120 8.71 -10.60 -0.07
C LEU A 120 9.20 -11.84 -0.81
N ILE A 121 8.61 -12.10 -1.97
CA ILE A 121 9.06 -13.11 -2.93
C ILE A 121 9.55 -12.39 -4.17
N ARG A 122 10.77 -12.70 -4.61
CA ARG A 122 11.41 -12.15 -5.80
C ARG A 122 11.70 -13.28 -6.77
N LEU A 123 11.35 -13.05 -8.03
CA LEU A 123 11.58 -13.99 -9.12
C LEU A 123 12.32 -13.31 -10.26
N GLN A 124 13.03 -14.11 -11.06
CA GLN A 124 13.62 -13.67 -12.33
C GLN A 124 14.47 -12.40 -12.18
N ASN A 125 15.38 -12.37 -11.20
CA ASN A 125 16.24 -11.22 -10.89
C ASN A 125 15.46 -9.92 -10.65
N ASP A 126 14.48 -9.97 -9.73
CA ASP A 126 13.62 -8.85 -9.34
C ASP A 126 12.68 -8.34 -10.44
N HIS A 127 12.54 -9.04 -11.57
CA HIS A 127 11.55 -8.67 -12.59
C HIS A 127 10.10 -8.85 -12.08
N LYS A 128 9.85 -9.88 -11.25
CA LYS A 128 8.56 -10.08 -10.59
C LYS A 128 8.73 -10.07 -9.08
N ILE A 129 7.91 -9.30 -8.40
CA ILE A 129 7.93 -9.16 -6.94
C ILE A 129 6.52 -9.37 -6.42
N ILE A 130 6.39 -10.26 -5.43
CA ILE A 130 5.15 -10.48 -4.70
C ILE A 130 5.40 -10.06 -3.26
N VAL A 131 4.55 -9.18 -2.73
CA VAL A 131 4.56 -8.73 -1.34
C VAL A 131 3.30 -9.25 -0.68
N ILE A 132 3.44 -10.00 0.41
CA ILE A 132 2.33 -10.51 1.20
C ILE A 132 2.36 -9.82 2.56
N SER A 133 1.30 -9.07 2.86
CA SER A 133 1.15 -8.28 4.08
C SER A 133 -0.04 -8.79 4.88
N PRO A 134 0.11 -9.13 6.18
CA PRO A 134 -1.04 -9.44 7.01
C PRO A 134 -1.89 -8.19 7.24
N ASP A 135 -3.22 -8.36 7.21
CA ASP A 135 -4.20 -7.27 7.46
C ASP A 135 -5.17 -7.58 8.61
N GLY A 136 -5.03 -8.73 9.25
CA GLY A 136 -5.85 -9.19 10.38
C GLY A 136 -7.06 -10.04 10.00
N ALA A 137 -7.53 -9.98 8.75
CA ALA A 137 -8.61 -10.82 8.20
C ALA A 137 -8.12 -11.83 7.16
N GLY A 138 -6.85 -11.73 6.79
CA GLY A 138 -6.15 -12.58 5.85
C GLY A 138 -4.85 -11.89 5.47
N SER A 139 -4.69 -11.60 4.18
CA SER A 139 -3.54 -10.88 3.66
C SER A 139 -3.90 -9.97 2.49
N GLN A 140 -3.26 -8.80 2.46
CA GLN A 140 -3.09 -8.01 1.25
C GLN A 140 -1.91 -8.56 0.45
N VAL A 141 -2.09 -8.71 -0.85
CA VAL A 141 -1.04 -9.13 -1.79
C VAL A 141 -0.84 -8.03 -2.83
N ASP A 142 0.41 -7.60 -2.98
CA ASP A 142 0.83 -6.71 -4.06
C ASP A 142 1.74 -7.49 -5.01
N ILE A 143 1.38 -7.51 -6.30
CA ILE A 143 2.20 -8.07 -7.36
C ILE A 143 2.73 -6.94 -8.22
N LEU A 144 4.05 -6.86 -8.37
CA LEU A 144 4.76 -5.85 -9.13
C LEU A 144 5.58 -6.53 -10.23
N ILE A 145 5.44 -6.03 -11.46
CA ILE A 145 6.20 -6.48 -12.62
C ILE A 145 7.01 -5.30 -13.14
N ASN A 146 8.33 -5.36 -12.97
CA ASN A 146 9.23 -4.29 -13.37
C ASN A 146 9.45 -4.29 -14.89
N SER A 147 9.64 -3.12 -15.49
CA SER A 147 10.23 -3.03 -16.82
C SER A 147 11.66 -3.57 -16.76
N LYS A 148 12.05 -4.39 -17.74
CA LYS A 148 13.42 -4.95 -17.83
C LYS A 148 14.48 -3.86 -17.94
#